data_AF-A0A9E6PMU6-F1
#
_entry.id   AF-A0A9E6PMU6-F1
#
_cell.length_a   1.000
_cell.length_b   1.000
_cell.length_c   1.000
_cell.angle_alpha   90.00
_cell.angle_beta   90.00
_cell.angle_gamma   90.00
#
_symmetry.space_group_name_H-M   'P 1'
#
loop_
_entity.id
_entity.type
_entity.pdbx_description
1 polymer ?
#
loop_
_entity_poly.entity_id
_entity_poly.type
_entity_poly.pdbx_seq_one_letter_code
_entity_poly.pdbx_strand_id
1 'polypeptide(L)'
;MSAIERTQQQNLLHDGKLIAALDDLFNEQGITLPGDGSHIVLLAEGHHTVKYHRPEHLPSGPGSGLKASPQVRFEGGEHTAIGDGTLLRFAENAPAIPAWQVQLHLNNGLALTYGQVIALGGDFYGIPDRPIADGGTPQERQARFRAAFDSLAVLPASREEAQKILQVMKTEINAANQAIRDGRQPHEAYDELGDTLSGEWNRITGGGSIASPLFPLGRYLKLAASNWDHFGEWALLAYQAGHAVALQQALVARQSGKDQDLELAYAMNAFADHFLTDLFSAGHLRVPRKQLADSVTPSDVGSLISRFMHDEDSQYGLKVGNARGEQWNCYGDKRYFDTLDNSNRHQVKQAVQQSADEVFAAYLSGVVTPLESYAALRSVPDLVKVADGQDRLNFAPLFALKGKTVLRRQDVNDLNDRHQSDSWWGWSTYLLLKDYKPNKPAGYLNPPGVAPTIQADGWQSHTASEPNWLPGNAVRYAFSHGKGLDESYTGPWTAYAELTDRFQPTLNVPFDAAVGATARNVFRQFRGGSPELIGTLGNPATTFIDNHQ
;
A
#
# COMPACT_ATOMS: atom_id res chain seq x y z
N MET A 1 -6.80 8.24 45.51
CA MET A 1 -5.83 7.14 45.32
C MET A 1 -6.19 6.47 44.01
N SER A 2 -5.25 6.38 43.06
CA SER A 2 -5.51 5.88 41.71
C SER A 2 -4.86 4.52 41.54
N ALA A 3 -5.64 3.53 41.10
CA ALA A 3 -5.15 2.26 40.61
C ALA A 3 -5.82 2.05 39.24
N ILE A 4 -5.15 2.53 38.19
CA ILE A 4 -5.43 2.09 36.82
C ILE A 4 -4.65 0.80 36.64
N GLU A 5 -5.36 -0.33 36.63
CA GLU A 5 -4.76 -1.62 36.28
C GLU A 5 -4.24 -1.54 34.84
N ARG A 6 -2.96 -1.85 34.67
CA ARG A 6 -2.35 -1.92 33.34
C ARG A 6 -2.82 -3.22 32.68
N THR A 7 -3.67 -3.11 31.66
CA THR A 7 -3.98 -4.24 30.80
C THR A 7 -2.68 -4.73 30.16
N GLN A 8 -2.26 -5.95 30.46
CA GLN A 8 -1.12 -6.57 29.78
C GLN A 8 -1.44 -6.76 28.30
N GLN A 9 -0.51 -6.35 27.45
CA GLN A 9 -0.53 -6.62 26.02
C GLN A 9 -0.43 -8.14 25.82
N GLN A 10 -1.54 -8.79 25.50
CA GLN A 10 -1.56 -10.23 25.27
C GLN A 10 -0.94 -10.54 23.91
N ASN A 11 0.32 -10.98 23.94
CA ASN A 11 1.05 -11.38 22.74
C ASN A 11 0.33 -12.52 22.03
N LEU A 12 0.05 -12.33 20.73
CA LEU A 12 -0.60 -13.33 19.89
C LEU A 12 0.44 -14.36 19.46
N LEU A 13 0.41 -15.51 20.13
CA LEU A 13 1.17 -16.69 19.73
C LEU A 13 0.53 -17.32 18.49
N HIS A 14 1.32 -17.52 17.42
CA HIS A 14 0.93 -18.36 16.30
C HIS A 14 1.79 -19.63 16.33
N ASP A 15 1.16 -20.80 16.49
CA ASP A 15 1.84 -22.11 16.60
C ASP A 15 2.98 -22.12 17.65
N GLY A 16 2.74 -21.51 18.82
CA GLY A 16 3.72 -21.41 19.91
C GLY A 16 4.94 -20.52 19.63
N LYS A 17 4.96 -19.81 18.50
CA LYS A 17 6.02 -18.88 18.10
C LYS A 17 5.55 -17.44 18.29
N LEU A 18 6.48 -16.58 18.72
CA LEU A 18 6.28 -15.14 18.81
C LEU A 18 6.76 -14.51 17.49
N ILE A 19 5.90 -13.80 16.78
CA ILE A 19 6.29 -13.04 15.58
C ILE A 19 6.43 -11.57 15.99
N ALA A 20 7.58 -10.96 15.66
CA ALA A 20 7.91 -9.57 15.98
C ALA A 20 8.77 -8.95 14.87
N ALA A 21 8.83 -7.62 14.77
CA ALA A 21 9.77 -6.99 13.84
C ALA A 21 11.21 -7.20 14.33
N LEU A 22 12.17 -7.24 13.40
CA LEU A 22 13.59 -7.23 13.78
C LEU A 22 13.95 -5.93 14.53
N ASP A 23 13.37 -4.80 14.13
CA ASP A 23 13.60 -3.50 14.77
C ASP A 23 13.03 -3.42 16.20
N ASP A 24 12.01 -4.24 16.53
CA ASP A 24 11.49 -4.34 17.90
C ASP A 24 12.53 -4.91 18.88
N LEU A 25 13.52 -5.64 18.38
CA LEU A 25 14.64 -6.16 19.18
C LEU A 25 15.59 -5.04 19.62
N PHE A 26 15.55 -3.88 18.96
CA PHE A 26 16.47 -2.75 19.15
C PHE A 26 15.80 -1.48 19.72
N ASN A 27 14.47 -1.48 19.91
CA ASN A 27 13.76 -0.39 20.59
C ASN A 27 13.89 -0.48 22.14
N GLU A 28 13.57 0.59 22.88
CA GLU A 28 13.70 0.62 24.34
C GLU A 28 12.71 -0.31 25.07
N GLN A 29 11.64 -0.73 24.41
CA GLN A 29 10.60 -1.60 24.95
C GLN A 29 10.96 -3.09 24.83
N GLY A 30 11.75 -3.44 23.80
CA GLY A 30 12.15 -4.80 23.45
C GLY A 30 10.99 -5.72 23.05
N ILE A 31 11.34 -6.95 22.71
CA ILE A 31 10.37 -8.02 22.44
C ILE A 31 10.10 -8.78 23.75
N THR A 32 8.88 -8.67 24.28
CA THR A 32 8.49 -9.37 25.52
C THR A 32 8.32 -10.87 25.28
N LEU A 33 9.20 -11.69 25.85
CA LEU A 33 9.19 -13.15 25.68
C LEU A 33 8.18 -13.81 26.63
N PRO A 34 7.33 -14.74 26.15
CA PRO A 34 6.33 -15.42 27.00
C PRO A 34 6.91 -16.50 27.93
N GLY A 35 8.20 -16.85 27.81
CA GLY A 35 8.90 -17.76 28.72
C GLY A 35 10.22 -18.30 28.16
N ASP A 36 10.98 -19.01 28.99
CA ASP A 36 12.22 -19.69 28.58
C ASP A 36 11.95 -20.73 27.47
N GLY A 37 12.78 -20.76 26.44
CA GLY A 37 12.60 -21.63 25.27
C GLY A 37 11.60 -21.13 24.23
N SER A 38 11.12 -19.88 24.34
CA SER A 38 10.28 -19.24 23.32
C SER A 38 11.01 -19.13 21.98
N HIS A 39 10.37 -19.58 20.90
CA HIS A 39 10.85 -19.36 19.53
C HIS A 39 10.32 -18.03 19.00
N ILE A 40 11.22 -17.12 18.64
CA ILE A 40 10.89 -15.83 18.02
C ILE A 40 11.15 -15.94 16.51
N VAL A 41 10.20 -15.50 15.70
CA VAL A 41 10.40 -15.24 14.28
C VAL A 41 10.52 -13.73 14.10
N LEU A 42 11.74 -13.27 13.84
CA LEU A 42 12.05 -11.87 13.62
C LEU A 42 11.86 -11.53 12.15
N LEU A 43 10.92 -10.61 11.86
CA LEU A 43 10.71 -10.07 10.52
C LEU A 43 11.78 -9.01 10.25
N ALA A 44 12.87 -9.42 9.60
CA ALA A 44 13.88 -8.51 9.08
C ALA A 44 13.32 -7.76 7.86
N GLU A 45 13.02 -6.47 7.98
CA GLU A 45 12.70 -5.61 6.82
C GLU A 45 13.97 -5.24 6.03
N GLY A 46 14.69 -6.27 5.56
CA GLY A 46 15.90 -6.16 4.76
C GLY A 46 15.70 -6.70 3.34
N HIS A 47 15.80 -5.83 2.34
CA HIS A 47 15.99 -6.20 0.92
C HIS A 47 14.85 -6.90 0.17
N HIS A 48 13.59 -6.81 0.62
CA HIS A 48 12.47 -7.48 -0.07
C HIS A 48 11.87 -6.73 -1.26
N THR A 49 12.29 -5.50 -1.51
CA THR A 49 11.99 -4.74 -2.74
C THR A 49 13.02 -4.95 -3.86
N VAL A 50 14.02 -5.84 -3.71
CA VAL A 50 15.18 -5.95 -4.63
C VAL A 50 14.82 -6.17 -6.11
N LYS A 51 13.73 -6.90 -6.43
CA LYS A 51 13.19 -7.02 -7.81
C LYS A 51 12.86 -5.66 -8.45
N TYR A 52 12.43 -4.71 -7.63
CA TYR A 52 12.09 -3.34 -8.00
C TYR A 52 13.31 -2.39 -7.93
N HIS A 53 14.48 -2.82 -7.44
CA HIS A 53 15.68 -1.96 -7.41
C HIS A 53 16.86 -2.45 -8.23
N ARG A 54 16.78 -3.66 -8.80
CA ARG A 54 17.77 -4.20 -9.75
C ARG A 54 17.14 -4.47 -11.13
N PRO A 55 17.32 -3.57 -12.13
CA PRO A 55 16.84 -3.81 -13.48
C PRO A 55 17.85 -4.64 -14.28
N GLU A 56 17.41 -5.76 -14.85
CA GLU A 56 18.03 -6.28 -16.07
C GLU A 56 17.29 -5.71 -17.29
N HIS A 57 18.03 -4.91 -18.06
CA HIS A 57 17.73 -4.36 -19.40
C HIS A 57 16.52 -3.40 -19.57
N LEU A 58 16.83 -2.23 -20.15
CA LEU A 58 15.93 -1.14 -20.56
C LEU A 58 15.86 -1.03 -22.09
N PRO A 59 14.77 -0.45 -22.62
CA PRO A 59 14.89 0.59 -23.67
C PRO A 59 14.20 1.91 -23.28
N SER A 60 14.43 2.94 -24.09
CA SER A 60 14.30 4.37 -23.72
C SER A 60 13.30 5.19 -24.56
N GLY A 61 12.71 6.24 -23.96
CA GLY A 61 12.26 7.44 -24.69
C GLY A 61 10.86 7.98 -24.30
N PRO A 62 10.70 9.27 -23.93
CA PRO A 62 9.41 9.87 -23.59
C PRO A 62 8.67 10.47 -24.80
N GLY A 63 7.33 10.39 -24.80
CA GLY A 63 6.43 11.01 -25.79
C GLY A 63 5.68 12.23 -25.24
N SER A 64 5.46 13.25 -26.07
CA SER A 64 4.89 14.55 -25.66
C SER A 64 3.40 14.53 -25.32
N GLY A 65 3.00 15.27 -24.28
CA GLY A 65 1.64 15.26 -23.72
C GLY A 65 0.53 16.00 -24.50
N LEU A 66 -0.70 15.82 -24.01
CA LEU A 66 -1.94 16.41 -24.54
C LEU A 66 -2.85 16.95 -23.41
N LYS A 67 -3.88 17.71 -23.80
CA LYS A 67 -4.65 18.62 -22.92
C LYS A 67 -5.55 17.93 -21.89
N ALA A 68 -5.70 18.60 -20.75
CA ALA A 68 -6.41 18.14 -19.56
C ALA A 68 -7.82 17.59 -19.83
N SER A 69 -8.02 16.35 -19.41
CA SER A 69 -9.29 15.67 -19.17
C SER A 69 -9.25 15.11 -17.72
N PRO A 70 -10.40 14.76 -17.10
CA PRO A 70 -10.42 14.30 -15.71
C PRO A 70 -9.72 12.95 -15.48
N GLN A 71 -8.48 13.02 -15.03
CA GLN A 71 -7.61 11.89 -14.72
C GLN A 71 -7.37 10.99 -15.97
N VAL A 72 -7.26 9.65 -15.89
CA VAL A 72 -7.48 8.67 -14.80
C VAL A 72 -6.17 7.98 -14.39
N ARG A 73 -5.98 7.73 -13.08
CA ARG A 73 -4.72 7.26 -12.45
C ARG A 73 -4.83 5.79 -11.99
N PHE A 74 -3.69 5.11 -11.85
CA PHE A 74 -3.57 3.68 -11.53
C PHE A 74 -2.21 3.35 -10.87
N GLU A 75 -2.20 2.32 -10.02
CA GLU A 75 -1.17 2.06 -9.00
C GLU A 75 -0.73 0.57 -8.93
N GLY A 76 -0.95 -0.22 -9.98
CA GLY A 76 -0.66 -1.66 -9.99
C GLY A 76 0.80 -2.04 -9.72
N GLY A 77 1.76 -1.13 -9.91
CA GLY A 77 3.13 -1.35 -9.47
C GLY A 77 3.26 -1.51 -7.94
N GLU A 78 2.43 -0.80 -7.17
CA GLU A 78 2.40 -0.83 -5.71
C GLU A 78 1.80 -2.16 -5.21
N HIS A 79 0.64 -2.57 -5.74
CA HIS A 79 0.04 -3.90 -5.48
C HIS A 79 0.99 -5.06 -5.81
N THR A 80 1.72 -4.97 -6.94
CA THR A 80 2.67 -6.03 -7.31
C THR A 80 3.81 -6.13 -6.31
N ALA A 81 4.34 -5.00 -5.82
CA ALA A 81 5.42 -4.99 -4.84
C ALA A 81 4.97 -5.45 -3.44
N ILE A 82 3.74 -5.14 -3.03
CA ILE A 82 3.15 -5.66 -1.78
C ILE A 82 3.11 -7.19 -1.82
N GLY A 83 2.44 -7.77 -2.82
CA GLY A 83 2.23 -9.21 -2.89
C GLY A 83 3.47 -10.02 -3.26
N ASP A 84 4.43 -9.43 -3.98
CA ASP A 84 5.72 -10.09 -4.26
C ASP A 84 6.59 -10.22 -2.99
N GLY A 85 6.41 -9.34 -2.00
CA GLY A 85 7.10 -9.38 -0.70
C GLY A 85 6.59 -10.46 0.25
N THR A 86 5.41 -11.04 -0.01
CA THR A 86 4.80 -12.10 0.80
C THR A 86 5.62 -13.40 0.74
N LEU A 87 5.65 -14.15 1.84
CA LEU A 87 6.27 -15.47 1.94
C LEU A 87 5.19 -16.56 1.85
N LEU A 88 5.31 -17.44 0.85
CA LEU A 88 4.40 -18.56 0.60
C LEU A 88 4.98 -19.88 1.11
N ARG A 89 4.11 -20.84 1.48
CA ARG A 89 4.52 -22.16 1.97
C ARG A 89 3.75 -23.27 1.25
N PHE A 90 4.44 -24.36 0.97
CA PHE A 90 3.88 -25.53 0.29
C PHE A 90 4.01 -26.82 1.12
N ALA A 91 4.87 -26.83 2.16
CA ALA A 91 5.00 -27.94 3.10
C ALA A 91 5.35 -27.42 4.50
N GLU A 92 4.84 -28.07 5.54
CA GLU A 92 4.95 -27.68 6.95
C GLU A 92 6.39 -27.42 7.40
N ASN A 93 7.30 -28.31 7.00
CA ASN A 93 8.71 -28.30 7.41
C ASN A 93 9.65 -27.71 6.34
N ALA A 94 9.11 -27.00 5.33
CA ALA A 94 9.90 -26.32 4.32
C ALA A 94 10.12 -24.84 4.67
N PRO A 95 11.25 -24.23 4.26
CA PRO A 95 11.40 -22.78 4.23
C PRO A 95 10.28 -22.14 3.42
N ALA A 96 9.81 -20.97 3.84
CA ALA A 96 8.88 -20.19 3.03
C ALA A 96 9.62 -19.58 1.83
N ILE A 97 8.92 -19.44 0.71
CA ILE A 97 9.46 -18.96 -0.56
C ILE A 97 8.89 -17.56 -0.82
N PRO A 98 9.72 -16.54 -1.11
CA PRO A 98 9.23 -15.23 -1.53
C PRO A 98 8.33 -15.36 -2.76
N ALA A 99 7.15 -14.76 -2.71
CA ALA A 99 6.10 -14.92 -3.70
C ALA A 99 6.51 -14.51 -5.12
N TRP A 100 7.47 -13.59 -5.26
CA TRP A 100 8.05 -13.22 -6.56
C TRP A 100 8.82 -14.37 -7.25
N GLN A 101 9.24 -15.40 -6.51
CA GLN A 101 9.90 -16.60 -7.03
C GLN A 101 8.90 -17.71 -7.39
N VAL A 102 7.64 -17.59 -6.94
CA VAL A 102 6.60 -18.60 -7.11
C VAL A 102 5.74 -18.24 -8.33
N GLN A 103 5.49 -19.22 -9.18
CA GLN A 103 4.53 -19.12 -10.28
C GLN A 103 3.28 -19.88 -9.90
N LEU A 104 2.16 -19.16 -9.73
CA LEU A 104 0.85 -19.72 -9.46
C LEU A 104 0.17 -20.04 -10.80
N HIS A 105 -0.06 -21.32 -11.07
CA HIS A 105 -0.65 -21.77 -12.33
C HIS A 105 -2.18 -21.70 -12.29
N LEU A 106 -2.78 -21.01 -13.27
CA LEU A 106 -4.22 -20.85 -13.40
C LEU A 106 -4.81 -21.83 -14.42
N ASN A 107 -6.13 -22.07 -14.34
CA ASN A 107 -6.84 -23.06 -15.16
C ASN A 107 -6.77 -22.79 -16.68
N ASN A 108 -6.57 -21.54 -17.11
CA ASN A 108 -6.34 -21.16 -18.51
C ASN A 108 -4.87 -21.30 -18.97
N GLY A 109 -3.96 -21.74 -18.10
CA GLY A 109 -2.52 -21.83 -18.41
C GLY A 109 -1.82 -20.47 -18.42
N LEU A 110 -2.30 -19.50 -17.65
CA LEU A 110 -1.48 -18.43 -17.10
C LEU A 110 -0.61 -18.97 -15.95
N ALA A 111 0.55 -18.35 -15.77
CA ALA A 111 1.42 -18.49 -14.62
C ALA A 111 1.78 -17.07 -14.16
N LEU A 112 1.51 -16.75 -12.90
CA LEU A 112 1.64 -15.39 -12.34
C LEU A 112 2.23 -15.44 -10.92
N THR A 113 3.01 -14.43 -10.53
CA THR A 113 3.40 -14.25 -9.12
C THR A 113 2.21 -13.76 -8.30
N TYR A 114 2.24 -13.96 -6.97
CA TYR A 114 1.18 -13.50 -6.07
C TYR A 114 0.86 -12.01 -6.27
N GLY A 115 1.89 -11.14 -6.25
CA GLY A 115 1.74 -9.71 -6.50
C GLY A 115 1.14 -9.36 -7.87
N GLN A 116 1.44 -10.14 -8.91
CA GLN A 116 0.82 -9.94 -10.23
C GLN A 116 -0.68 -10.28 -10.22
N VAL A 117 -1.11 -11.20 -9.36
CA VAL A 117 -2.55 -11.51 -9.21
C VAL A 117 -3.25 -10.44 -8.38
N ILE A 118 -2.62 -9.89 -7.33
CA ILE A 118 -3.12 -8.69 -6.63
C ILE A 118 -3.34 -7.56 -7.64
N ALA A 119 -2.29 -7.16 -8.37
CA ALA A 119 -2.33 -6.02 -9.32
C ALA A 119 -3.19 -6.23 -10.58
N LEU A 120 -3.81 -7.41 -10.75
CA LEU A 120 -4.72 -7.74 -11.84
C LEU A 120 -6.17 -7.91 -11.37
N GLY A 121 -6.39 -8.27 -10.11
CA GLY A 121 -7.73 -8.33 -9.50
C GLY A 121 -8.36 -6.94 -9.39
N GLY A 122 -9.69 -6.88 -9.32
CA GLY A 122 -10.44 -5.63 -9.14
C GLY A 122 -10.46 -4.70 -10.37
N ASP A 123 -9.29 -4.20 -10.78
CA ASP A 123 -9.12 -3.14 -11.78
C ASP A 123 -9.10 -3.62 -13.23
N PHE A 124 -8.45 -4.74 -13.49
CA PHE A 124 -8.36 -5.30 -14.85
C PHE A 124 -9.26 -6.50 -15.05
N TYR A 125 -9.49 -7.30 -14.01
CA TYR A 125 -10.30 -8.51 -14.05
C TYR A 125 -11.39 -8.46 -12.99
N GLY A 126 -12.61 -8.74 -13.43
CA GLY A 126 -13.84 -8.48 -12.69
C GLY A 126 -15.03 -8.40 -13.64
N ILE A 127 -16.24 -8.25 -13.07
CA ILE A 127 -17.48 -8.12 -13.81
C ILE A 127 -18.08 -6.73 -13.53
N PRO A 128 -17.93 -5.74 -14.44
CA PRO A 128 -18.29 -4.34 -14.16
C PRO A 128 -19.71 -4.13 -13.62
N ASP A 129 -20.70 -4.79 -14.21
CA ASP A 129 -22.11 -4.65 -13.83
C ASP A 129 -22.51 -5.55 -12.64
N ARG A 130 -21.54 -6.26 -12.02
CA ARG A 130 -21.77 -7.16 -10.89
C ARG A 130 -20.66 -7.06 -9.81
N PRO A 131 -20.48 -5.89 -9.15
CA PRO A 131 -19.61 -5.77 -7.99
C PRO A 131 -19.84 -6.87 -6.95
N ILE A 132 -18.78 -7.29 -6.29
CA ILE A 132 -18.74 -8.41 -5.35
C ILE A 132 -19.57 -8.08 -4.10
N ALA A 133 -19.39 -6.89 -3.54
CA ALA A 133 -20.06 -6.44 -2.32
C ALA A 133 -21.58 -6.27 -2.47
N ASP A 134 -22.09 -6.19 -3.71
CA ASP A 134 -23.54 -6.15 -4.02
C ASP A 134 -24.26 -7.51 -3.89
N GLY A 135 -23.57 -8.58 -3.49
CA GLY A 135 -24.23 -9.80 -3.06
C GLY A 135 -24.94 -9.58 -1.71
N GLY A 136 -26.25 -9.85 -1.65
CA GLY A 136 -27.05 -9.62 -0.45
C GLY A 136 -26.72 -10.59 0.69
N THR A 137 -26.19 -11.77 0.34
CA THR A 137 -25.74 -12.81 1.27
C THR A 137 -24.24 -13.10 1.11
N PRO A 138 -23.55 -13.63 2.14
CA PRO A 138 -22.15 -14.06 2.01
C PRO A 138 -21.93 -15.02 0.83
N GLN A 139 -22.88 -15.95 0.59
CA GLN A 139 -22.82 -16.92 -0.50
C GLN A 139 -22.94 -16.25 -1.88
N GLU A 140 -23.78 -15.24 -2.04
CA GLU A 140 -23.85 -14.44 -3.26
C GLU A 140 -22.56 -13.65 -3.51
N ARG A 141 -21.94 -13.09 -2.46
CA ARG A 141 -20.65 -12.40 -2.58
C ARG A 141 -19.54 -13.37 -2.99
N GLN A 142 -19.47 -14.55 -2.38
CA GLN A 142 -18.54 -15.62 -2.79
C GLN A 142 -18.76 -16.06 -4.25
N ALA A 143 -20.01 -16.16 -4.71
CA ALA A 143 -20.33 -16.50 -6.10
C ALA A 143 -19.93 -15.38 -7.09
N ARG A 144 -20.12 -14.11 -6.72
CA ARG A 144 -19.66 -12.94 -7.51
C ARG A 144 -18.13 -12.87 -7.56
N PHE A 145 -17.46 -13.10 -6.43
CA PHE A 145 -16.00 -13.19 -6.36
C PHE A 145 -15.46 -14.28 -7.29
N ARG A 146 -16.00 -15.50 -7.25
CA ARG A 146 -15.60 -16.60 -8.15
C ARG A 146 -15.74 -16.19 -9.63
N ALA A 147 -16.86 -15.57 -10.00
CA ALA A 147 -17.08 -15.08 -11.37
C ALA A 147 -16.10 -13.95 -11.79
N ALA A 148 -15.70 -13.09 -10.85
CA ALA A 148 -14.68 -12.07 -11.07
C ALA A 148 -13.28 -12.71 -11.29
N PHE A 149 -12.88 -13.63 -10.41
CA PHE A 149 -11.63 -14.38 -10.51
C PHE A 149 -11.55 -15.22 -11.79
N ASP A 150 -12.63 -15.90 -12.17
CA ASP A 150 -12.70 -16.71 -13.40
C ASP A 150 -12.45 -15.88 -14.68
N SER A 151 -12.73 -14.57 -14.65
CA SER A 151 -12.41 -13.68 -15.77
C SER A 151 -10.89 -13.56 -16.01
N LEU A 152 -10.06 -13.70 -14.97
CA LEU A 152 -8.60 -13.83 -15.06
C LEU A 152 -8.18 -15.29 -15.31
N ALA A 153 -8.73 -16.22 -14.52
CA ALA A 153 -8.16 -17.56 -14.33
C ALA A 153 -8.67 -18.64 -15.30
N VAL A 154 -9.83 -18.43 -15.95
CA VAL A 154 -10.49 -19.47 -16.78
C VAL A 154 -10.58 -19.06 -18.26
N LEU A 155 -10.76 -17.78 -18.57
CA LEU A 155 -10.90 -17.34 -19.96
C LEU A 155 -9.56 -17.44 -20.74
N PRO A 156 -9.53 -18.07 -21.93
CA PRO A 156 -8.30 -18.19 -22.72
C PRO A 156 -7.73 -16.86 -23.23
N ALA A 157 -8.59 -15.86 -23.47
CA ALA A 157 -8.19 -14.54 -23.94
C ALA A 157 -7.34 -13.77 -22.92
N SER A 158 -7.59 -13.99 -21.61
CA SER A 158 -6.90 -13.34 -20.50
C SER A 158 -5.40 -13.64 -20.47
N ARG A 159 -4.95 -14.72 -21.12
CA ARG A 159 -3.53 -15.10 -21.19
C ARG A 159 -2.67 -14.03 -21.86
N GLU A 160 -3.08 -13.59 -23.04
CA GLU A 160 -2.36 -12.58 -23.83
C GLU A 160 -2.66 -11.16 -23.30
N GLU A 161 -3.89 -10.93 -22.84
CA GLU A 161 -4.35 -9.66 -22.28
C GLU A 161 -3.57 -9.31 -20.99
N ALA A 162 -3.45 -10.24 -20.04
CA ALA A 162 -2.70 -10.03 -18.79
C ALA A 162 -1.21 -9.71 -19.06
N GLN A 163 -0.57 -10.42 -20.00
CA GLN A 163 0.81 -10.16 -20.39
C GLN A 163 1.00 -8.74 -20.95
N LYS A 164 0.05 -8.25 -21.76
CA LYS A 164 0.07 -6.86 -22.27
C LYS A 164 -0.13 -5.84 -21.15
N ILE A 165 -1.06 -6.08 -20.22
CA ILE A 165 -1.31 -5.20 -19.07
C ILE A 165 -0.06 -5.07 -18.20
N LEU A 166 0.56 -6.21 -17.84
CA LEU A 166 1.80 -6.26 -17.05
C LEU A 166 2.98 -5.59 -17.76
N GLN A 167 3.04 -5.64 -19.09
CA GLN A 167 4.07 -4.95 -19.87
C GLN A 167 3.90 -3.42 -19.86
N VAL A 168 2.67 -2.89 -19.81
CA VAL A 168 2.41 -1.45 -19.61
C VAL A 168 2.72 -1.05 -18.17
N MET A 169 2.33 -1.87 -17.18
CA MET A 169 2.64 -1.67 -15.76
C MET A 169 4.17 -1.64 -15.48
N LYS A 170 4.96 -2.39 -16.26
CA LYS A 170 6.44 -2.31 -16.18
C LYS A 170 6.98 -0.90 -16.48
N THR A 171 6.28 -0.07 -17.25
CA THR A 171 6.67 1.33 -17.51
C THR A 171 6.56 2.20 -16.25
N GLU A 172 5.45 2.08 -15.54
CA GLU A 172 5.19 2.72 -14.24
C GLU A 172 6.24 2.31 -13.20
N ILE A 173 6.46 1.00 -13.05
CA ILE A 173 7.47 0.43 -12.16
C ILE A 173 8.87 0.99 -12.49
N ASN A 174 9.27 0.99 -13.77
CA ASN A 174 10.58 1.50 -14.19
C ASN A 174 10.78 2.99 -13.84
N ALA A 175 9.72 3.81 -13.94
CA ALA A 175 9.77 5.24 -13.64
C ALA A 175 9.94 5.50 -12.13
N ALA A 176 9.15 4.83 -11.29
CA ALA A 176 9.31 4.87 -9.83
C ALA A 176 10.72 4.44 -9.41
N ASN A 177 11.21 3.33 -9.98
CA ASN A 177 12.54 2.81 -9.70
C ASN A 177 13.67 3.77 -10.12
N GLN A 178 13.44 4.60 -11.15
CA GLN A 178 14.37 5.65 -11.56
C GLN A 178 14.34 6.83 -10.58
N ALA A 179 13.17 7.31 -10.17
CA ALA A 179 13.04 8.35 -9.15
C ALA A 179 13.77 7.97 -7.85
N ILE A 180 13.61 6.72 -7.41
CA ILE A 180 14.30 6.15 -6.23
C ILE A 180 15.81 6.17 -6.38
N ARG A 181 16.35 5.81 -7.56
CA ARG A 181 17.80 5.90 -7.84
C ARG A 181 18.28 7.35 -7.79
N ASP A 182 17.52 8.27 -8.36
CA ASP A 182 17.88 9.69 -8.41
C ASP A 182 17.75 10.38 -7.04
N GLY A 183 16.99 9.79 -6.11
CA GLY A 183 16.74 10.34 -4.77
C GLY A 183 15.53 11.28 -4.72
N ARG A 184 14.67 11.19 -5.74
CA ARG A 184 13.36 11.86 -5.84
C ARG A 184 12.29 11.01 -5.16
N GLN A 185 11.15 11.61 -4.82
CA GLN A 185 10.00 10.85 -4.33
C GLN A 185 9.30 10.15 -5.50
N PRO A 186 8.98 8.84 -5.42
CA PRO A 186 8.29 8.09 -6.46
C PRO A 186 7.03 8.72 -7.02
N HIS A 187 6.21 9.37 -6.19
CA HIS A 187 5.00 10.05 -6.68
C HIS A 187 5.28 11.10 -7.76
N GLU A 188 6.46 11.75 -7.75
CA GLU A 188 6.81 12.74 -8.76
C GLU A 188 6.87 12.09 -10.16
N ALA A 189 7.36 10.86 -10.26
CA ALA A 189 7.34 10.10 -11.51
C ALA A 189 5.93 9.66 -11.91
N TYR A 190 5.08 9.32 -10.93
CA TYR A 190 3.67 8.99 -11.17
C TYR A 190 2.82 10.21 -11.59
N ASP A 191 3.20 11.42 -11.18
CA ASP A 191 2.62 12.68 -11.65
C ASP A 191 3.14 13.07 -13.04
N GLU A 192 4.43 12.82 -13.35
CA GLU A 192 5.03 13.03 -14.68
C GLU A 192 4.44 12.09 -15.76
N LEU A 193 4.14 10.82 -15.42
CA LEU A 193 3.53 9.84 -16.34
C LEU A 193 2.06 10.19 -16.68
N GLY A 194 1.33 10.78 -15.74
CA GLY A 194 -0.10 11.06 -15.87
C GLY A 194 -0.92 9.82 -16.26
N ASP A 195 -1.88 10.02 -17.16
CA ASP A 195 -2.89 9.00 -17.55
C ASP A 195 -2.57 8.33 -18.88
N THR A 196 -1.33 8.47 -19.35
CA THR A 196 -0.87 7.94 -20.64
C THR A 196 -1.07 6.42 -20.70
N LEU A 197 -0.77 5.73 -19.60
CA LEU A 197 -0.93 4.29 -19.43
C LEU A 197 -2.41 3.86 -19.40
N SER A 198 -3.29 4.66 -18.78
CA SER A 198 -4.73 4.42 -18.71
C SER A 198 -5.40 4.37 -20.09
N GLY A 199 -4.88 5.13 -21.04
CA GLY A 199 -5.25 5.03 -22.45
C GLY A 199 -4.80 3.74 -23.14
N GLU A 200 -3.69 3.14 -22.71
CA GLU A 200 -3.19 1.86 -23.23
C GLU A 200 -3.94 0.67 -22.62
N TRP A 201 -4.12 0.64 -21.30
CA TRP A 201 -4.92 -0.37 -20.62
C TRP A 201 -6.37 -0.42 -21.10
N ASN A 202 -6.97 0.74 -21.36
CA ASN A 202 -8.31 0.80 -21.95
C ASN A 202 -8.36 0.13 -23.32
N ARG A 203 -7.35 0.34 -24.18
CA ARG A 203 -7.25 -0.34 -25.49
C ARG A 203 -7.01 -1.84 -25.36
N ILE A 204 -6.12 -2.26 -24.45
CA ILE A 204 -5.81 -3.68 -24.21
C ILE A 204 -7.09 -4.43 -23.77
N THR A 205 -7.90 -3.80 -22.92
CA THR A 205 -9.16 -4.37 -22.40
C THR A 205 -10.38 -4.11 -23.29
N GLY A 206 -10.18 -3.91 -24.60
CA GLY A 206 -11.25 -3.85 -25.62
C GLY A 206 -11.94 -2.49 -25.80
N GLY A 207 -11.35 -1.41 -25.30
CA GLY A 207 -11.79 -0.03 -25.47
C GLY A 207 -10.95 0.77 -26.45
N GLY A 208 -11.14 2.10 -26.41
CA GLY A 208 -10.38 3.08 -27.17
C GLY A 208 -10.64 3.06 -28.68
N SER A 209 -10.21 4.13 -29.34
CA SER A 209 -10.37 4.34 -30.78
C SER A 209 -9.23 5.20 -31.34
N ILE A 210 -9.23 5.40 -32.66
CA ILE A 210 -8.32 6.33 -33.35
C ILE A 210 -8.56 7.78 -32.88
N ALA A 211 -9.80 8.13 -32.53
CA ALA A 211 -10.19 9.48 -32.12
C ALA A 211 -9.97 9.75 -30.61
N SER A 212 -10.00 8.72 -29.76
CA SER A 212 -9.77 8.85 -28.32
C SER A 212 -9.20 7.56 -27.71
N PRO A 213 -8.12 7.62 -26.92
CA PRO A 213 -7.65 6.45 -26.19
C PRO A 213 -8.65 5.95 -25.12
N LEU A 214 -9.53 6.83 -24.62
CA LEU A 214 -10.47 6.53 -23.54
C LEU A 214 -11.83 6.01 -24.03
N PHE A 215 -12.26 6.33 -25.26
CA PHE A 215 -13.59 5.99 -25.76
C PHE A 215 -13.55 5.11 -27.03
N PRO A 216 -14.36 4.02 -27.12
CA PRO A 216 -15.28 3.49 -26.10
C PRO A 216 -14.57 2.95 -24.84
N LEU A 217 -15.34 2.73 -23.76
CA LEU A 217 -14.81 2.17 -22.51
C LEU A 217 -14.57 0.65 -22.66
N GLY A 218 -13.31 0.24 -22.46
CA GLY A 218 -12.88 -1.15 -22.27
C GLY A 218 -13.21 -1.65 -20.87
N ARG A 219 -12.84 -2.90 -20.56
CA ARG A 219 -13.16 -3.51 -19.25
C ARG A 219 -12.53 -2.73 -18.08
N TYR A 220 -11.30 -2.26 -18.22
CA TYR A 220 -10.60 -1.44 -17.23
C TYR A 220 -11.38 -0.19 -16.82
N LEU A 221 -11.74 0.68 -17.78
CA LEU A 221 -12.50 1.90 -17.47
C LEU A 221 -13.94 1.63 -17.04
N LYS A 222 -14.52 0.48 -17.39
CA LYS A 222 -15.84 0.05 -16.88
C LYS A 222 -15.77 -0.40 -15.43
N LEU A 223 -14.74 -1.17 -15.04
CA LEU A 223 -14.50 -1.53 -13.64
C LEU A 223 -14.32 -0.26 -12.81
N ALA A 224 -13.44 0.65 -13.23
CA ALA A 224 -13.22 1.94 -12.56
C ALA A 224 -14.48 2.83 -12.42
N ALA A 225 -15.55 2.61 -13.21
CA ALA A 225 -16.79 3.35 -13.10
C ALA A 225 -17.72 2.83 -11.98
N SER A 226 -17.69 1.52 -11.69
CA SER A 226 -18.50 0.82 -10.68
C SER A 226 -17.66 0.20 -9.53
N ASN A 227 -16.42 0.67 -9.36
CA ASN A 227 -15.42 0.12 -8.44
C ASN A 227 -15.67 0.37 -6.94
N TRP A 228 -16.91 0.42 -6.46
CA TRP A 228 -17.12 0.58 -5.01
C TRP A 228 -16.57 -0.59 -4.19
N ASP A 229 -16.35 -1.78 -4.78
CA ASP A 229 -15.61 -2.89 -4.16
C ASP A 229 -14.20 -2.51 -3.66
N HIS A 230 -13.64 -1.35 -4.02
CA HIS A 230 -12.35 -0.87 -3.52
C HIS A 230 -12.48 -0.03 -2.24
N PHE A 231 -13.68 0.46 -1.90
CA PHE A 231 -13.86 1.52 -0.91
C PHE A 231 -14.43 1.01 0.42
N GLY A 232 -13.71 1.23 1.51
CA GLY A 232 -14.17 1.07 2.89
C GLY A 232 -14.92 -0.23 3.17
N GLU A 233 -16.17 -0.13 3.62
CA GLU A 233 -17.00 -1.30 3.98
C GLU A 233 -17.21 -2.28 2.81
N TRP A 234 -17.18 -1.79 1.57
CA TRP A 234 -17.39 -2.60 0.38
C TRP A 234 -16.13 -3.43 0.04
N ALA A 235 -14.93 -2.86 0.18
CA ALA A 235 -13.67 -3.60 0.09
C ALA A 235 -13.54 -4.66 1.18
N LEU A 236 -13.93 -4.33 2.40
CA LEU A 236 -13.99 -5.31 3.49
C LEU A 236 -14.88 -6.51 3.12
N LEU A 237 -16.05 -6.27 2.50
CA LEU A 237 -16.96 -7.32 2.05
C LEU A 237 -16.42 -8.10 0.83
N ALA A 238 -15.69 -7.45 -0.08
CA ALA A 238 -15.08 -8.09 -1.25
C ALA A 238 -13.91 -9.00 -0.83
N TYR A 239 -13.00 -8.51 0.00
CA TYR A 239 -11.92 -9.30 0.63
C TYR A 239 -12.49 -10.50 1.40
N GLN A 240 -13.45 -10.28 2.32
CA GLN A 240 -14.04 -11.37 3.12
C GLN A 240 -14.65 -12.48 2.25
N ALA A 241 -15.27 -12.11 1.12
CA ALA A 241 -15.83 -13.09 0.18
C ALA A 241 -14.73 -13.87 -0.56
N GLY A 242 -13.67 -13.19 -0.99
CA GLY A 242 -12.55 -13.80 -1.70
C GLY A 242 -11.67 -14.68 -0.83
N HIS A 243 -11.27 -14.19 0.34
CA HIS A 243 -10.48 -14.94 1.30
C HIS A 243 -11.23 -16.21 1.76
N ALA A 244 -12.53 -16.12 2.07
CA ALA A 244 -13.34 -17.30 2.37
C ALA A 244 -13.40 -18.33 1.22
N VAL A 245 -13.36 -17.88 -0.04
CA VAL A 245 -13.26 -18.73 -1.23
C VAL A 245 -11.88 -19.39 -1.34
N ALA A 246 -10.81 -18.66 -1.04
CA ALA A 246 -9.44 -19.17 -1.01
C ALA A 246 -9.23 -20.22 0.08
N LEU A 247 -9.74 -20.00 1.30
CA LEU A 247 -9.69 -20.99 2.39
C LEU A 247 -10.45 -22.27 2.02
N GLN A 248 -11.60 -22.18 1.35
CA GLN A 248 -12.32 -23.35 0.82
C GLN A 248 -11.47 -24.11 -0.22
N GLN A 249 -10.74 -23.41 -1.08
CA GLN A 249 -9.85 -24.02 -2.08
C GLN A 249 -8.60 -24.66 -1.43
N ALA A 250 -8.08 -24.11 -0.33
CA ALA A 250 -7.02 -24.73 0.46
C ALA A 250 -7.43 -26.10 1.03
N LEU A 251 -8.70 -26.25 1.43
CA LEU A 251 -9.26 -27.56 1.85
C LEU A 251 -9.34 -28.55 0.67
N VAL A 252 -9.67 -28.09 -0.54
CA VAL A 252 -9.63 -28.93 -1.75
C VAL A 252 -8.20 -29.40 -2.02
N ALA A 253 -7.23 -28.51 -1.93
CA ALA A 253 -5.81 -28.82 -2.11
C ALA A 253 -5.28 -29.85 -1.11
N ARG A 254 -5.72 -29.76 0.15
CA ARG A 254 -5.42 -30.78 1.17
C ARG A 254 -5.98 -32.15 0.79
N GLN A 255 -7.21 -32.19 0.30
CA GLN A 255 -7.89 -33.44 -0.07
C GLN A 255 -7.32 -34.08 -1.34
N SER A 256 -6.87 -33.26 -2.30
CA SER A 256 -6.27 -33.75 -3.55
C SER A 256 -4.80 -34.11 -3.41
N GLY A 257 -4.07 -33.49 -2.47
CA GLY A 257 -2.63 -33.64 -2.31
C GLY A 257 -1.81 -33.06 -3.47
N LYS A 258 -2.38 -32.13 -4.25
CA LYS A 258 -1.73 -31.52 -5.42
C LYS A 258 -1.33 -30.09 -5.15
N ASP A 259 -0.08 -29.75 -5.45
CA ASP A 259 0.44 -28.39 -5.32
C ASP A 259 -0.36 -27.39 -6.18
N GLN A 260 -0.83 -27.79 -7.36
CA GLN A 260 -1.63 -26.91 -8.24
C GLN A 260 -2.94 -26.43 -7.59
N ASP A 261 -3.56 -27.26 -6.75
CA ASP A 261 -4.80 -26.86 -6.05
C ASP A 261 -4.50 -25.84 -4.93
N LEU A 262 -3.29 -25.87 -4.34
CA LEU A 262 -2.80 -24.91 -3.34
C LEU A 262 -2.31 -23.62 -4.01
N GLU A 263 -1.64 -23.71 -5.16
CA GLU A 263 -1.35 -22.56 -6.02
C GLU A 263 -2.63 -21.82 -6.41
N LEU A 264 -3.71 -22.55 -6.75
CA LEU A 264 -5.01 -21.97 -7.04
C LEU A 264 -5.66 -21.32 -5.80
N ALA A 265 -5.47 -21.89 -4.60
CA ALA A 265 -5.90 -21.27 -3.35
C ALA A 265 -5.17 -19.94 -3.11
N TYR A 266 -3.85 -19.92 -3.30
CA TYR A 266 -3.05 -18.70 -3.21
C TYR A 266 -3.42 -17.66 -4.29
N ALA A 267 -3.72 -18.08 -5.51
CA ALA A 267 -4.17 -17.17 -6.56
C ALA A 267 -5.54 -16.55 -6.26
N MET A 268 -6.49 -17.35 -5.73
CA MET A 268 -7.76 -16.82 -5.23
C MET A 268 -7.51 -15.83 -4.07
N ASN A 269 -6.56 -16.13 -3.18
CA ASN A 269 -6.25 -15.24 -2.07
C ASN A 269 -5.62 -13.93 -2.52
N ALA A 270 -4.67 -13.97 -3.45
CA ALA A 270 -4.07 -12.76 -4.03
C ALA A 270 -5.12 -11.86 -4.72
N PHE A 271 -6.09 -12.44 -5.42
CA PHE A 271 -7.19 -11.69 -6.02
C PHE A 271 -8.12 -11.09 -4.97
N ALA A 272 -8.25 -11.71 -3.78
CA ALA A 272 -8.95 -11.14 -2.64
C ALA A 272 -8.13 -10.04 -1.95
N ASP A 273 -6.82 -10.24 -1.83
CA ASP A 273 -5.88 -9.33 -1.20
C ASP A 273 -5.74 -8.00 -1.94
N HIS A 274 -6.13 -7.94 -3.22
CA HIS A 274 -6.36 -6.66 -3.92
C HIS A 274 -7.23 -5.71 -3.07
N PHE A 275 -8.42 -6.17 -2.70
CA PHE A 275 -9.35 -5.43 -1.85
C PHE A 275 -8.86 -5.30 -0.39
N LEU A 276 -7.94 -6.16 0.06
CA LEU A 276 -7.26 -5.96 1.35
C LEU A 276 -6.26 -4.81 1.28
N THR A 277 -5.52 -4.68 0.18
CA THR A 277 -4.52 -3.64 -0.02
C THR A 277 -5.16 -2.26 -0.20
N ASP A 278 -6.34 -2.18 -0.83
CA ASP A 278 -7.15 -0.95 -0.89
C ASP A 278 -7.47 -0.40 0.52
N LEU A 279 -7.68 -1.30 1.50
CA LEU A 279 -7.92 -0.92 2.91
C LEU A 279 -6.67 -0.39 3.64
N PHE A 280 -5.53 -0.29 2.96
CA PHE A 280 -4.33 0.43 3.43
C PHE A 280 -3.99 1.63 2.53
N SER A 281 -4.95 2.10 1.74
CA SER A 281 -4.83 3.34 0.98
C SER A 281 -5.89 4.36 1.43
N ALA A 282 -5.42 5.49 1.95
CA ALA A 282 -6.27 6.51 2.57
C ALA A 282 -7.44 6.99 1.69
N GLY A 283 -7.22 7.14 0.37
CA GLY A 283 -8.24 7.52 -0.60
C GLY A 283 -9.43 6.55 -0.71
N HIS A 284 -9.26 5.31 -0.26
CA HIS A 284 -10.31 4.29 -0.29
C HIS A 284 -11.05 4.13 1.05
N LEU A 285 -10.51 4.64 2.16
CA LEU A 285 -11.04 4.36 3.50
C LEU A 285 -12.39 5.02 3.81
N ARG A 286 -12.49 6.33 3.59
CA ARG A 286 -13.63 7.16 4.02
C ARG A 286 -14.38 7.86 2.88
N VAL A 287 -13.96 7.67 1.63
CA VAL A 287 -14.62 8.25 0.46
C VAL A 287 -15.96 7.54 0.22
N PRO A 288 -17.11 8.24 0.24
CA PRO A 288 -18.43 7.62 0.10
C PRO A 288 -18.76 7.33 -1.37
N ARG A 289 -17.93 6.52 -2.04
CA ARG A 289 -17.90 6.26 -3.49
C ARG A 289 -19.28 5.91 -4.05
N LYS A 290 -19.92 4.90 -3.46
CA LYS A 290 -21.23 4.38 -3.90
C LYS A 290 -22.34 5.39 -3.65
N GLN A 291 -22.38 5.99 -2.46
CA GLN A 291 -23.39 6.97 -2.08
C GLN A 291 -23.27 8.25 -2.93
N LEU A 292 -22.07 8.63 -3.38
CA LEU A 292 -21.86 9.72 -4.34
C LEU A 292 -22.41 9.37 -5.73
N ALA A 293 -22.18 8.15 -6.23
CA ALA A 293 -22.75 7.68 -7.50
C ALA A 293 -24.29 7.62 -7.43
N ASP A 294 -24.87 7.18 -6.31
CA ASP A 294 -26.32 7.13 -6.07
C ASP A 294 -26.95 8.54 -5.94
N SER A 295 -26.23 9.50 -5.35
CA SER A 295 -26.76 10.83 -5.02
C SER A 295 -26.62 11.88 -6.12
N VAL A 296 -25.80 11.63 -7.15
CA VAL A 296 -25.46 12.61 -8.19
C VAL A 296 -25.97 12.12 -9.55
N THR A 297 -26.66 12.98 -10.30
CA THR A 297 -27.11 12.69 -11.66
C THR A 297 -26.33 13.51 -12.70
N PRO A 298 -25.71 12.88 -13.71
CA PRO A 298 -25.52 11.43 -13.89
C PRO A 298 -24.53 10.86 -12.86
N SER A 299 -24.64 9.56 -12.56
CA SER A 299 -23.82 8.84 -11.58
C SER A 299 -22.32 8.99 -11.85
N ASP A 300 -21.92 9.03 -13.12
CA ASP A 300 -20.54 9.23 -13.56
C ASP A 300 -19.93 10.53 -13.02
N VAL A 301 -20.74 11.57 -12.77
CA VAL A 301 -20.27 12.81 -12.14
C VAL A 301 -20.05 12.62 -10.64
N GLY A 302 -20.86 11.79 -9.97
CA GLY A 302 -20.65 11.37 -8.58
C GLY A 302 -19.34 10.59 -8.43
N SER A 303 -19.13 9.58 -9.28
CA SER A 303 -17.87 8.85 -9.39
C SER A 303 -16.71 9.78 -9.78
N LEU A 304 -16.91 10.76 -10.64
CA LEU A 304 -15.85 11.70 -10.99
C LEU A 304 -15.45 12.60 -9.81
N ILE A 305 -16.40 13.18 -9.08
CA ILE A 305 -16.06 14.09 -7.98
C ILE A 305 -15.50 13.37 -6.75
N SER A 306 -15.84 12.09 -6.52
CA SER A 306 -15.25 11.33 -5.40
C SER A 306 -13.72 11.24 -5.50
N ARG A 307 -13.17 11.32 -6.72
CA ARG A 307 -11.73 11.25 -6.97
C ARG A 307 -10.94 12.40 -6.35
N PHE A 308 -11.52 13.58 -6.20
CA PHE A 308 -10.82 14.69 -5.55
C PHE A 308 -10.61 14.46 -4.06
N MET A 309 -11.53 13.75 -3.39
CA MET A 309 -11.37 13.36 -1.99
C MET A 309 -10.42 12.17 -1.85
N HIS A 310 -10.51 11.22 -2.78
CA HIS A 310 -9.58 10.10 -2.87
C HIS A 310 -8.13 10.59 -3.00
N ASP A 311 -7.85 11.46 -3.97
CA ASP A 311 -6.51 11.99 -4.23
C ASP A 311 -6.04 12.91 -3.08
N GLU A 312 -6.95 13.66 -2.42
CA GLU A 312 -6.67 14.46 -1.22
C GLU A 312 -6.27 13.58 -0.01
N ASP A 313 -7.06 12.55 0.28
CA ASP A 313 -6.83 11.62 1.38
C ASP A 313 -5.54 10.80 1.16
N SER A 314 -5.32 10.27 -0.06
CA SER A 314 -4.07 9.58 -0.41
C SER A 314 -2.83 10.48 -0.36
N GLN A 315 -2.93 11.77 -0.76
CA GLN A 315 -1.80 12.70 -0.74
C GLN A 315 -1.37 13.13 0.66
N TYR A 316 -2.33 13.45 1.54
CA TYR A 316 -2.04 14.02 2.85
C TYR A 316 -2.01 12.99 3.98
N GLY A 317 -2.62 11.83 3.74
CA GLY A 317 -2.69 10.70 4.66
C GLY A 317 -3.75 10.88 5.76
N LEU A 318 -4.28 9.75 6.21
CA LEU A 318 -5.22 9.65 7.31
C LEU A 318 -4.57 8.96 8.50
N LYS A 319 -4.62 9.63 9.64
CA LYS A 319 -4.26 9.09 10.94
C LYS A 319 -5.30 8.06 11.33
N VAL A 320 -4.88 6.81 11.37
CA VAL A 320 -5.71 5.63 11.60
C VAL A 320 -5.19 4.83 12.79
N GLY A 321 -5.99 3.87 13.21
CA GLY A 321 -5.55 2.77 14.07
C GLY A 321 -6.41 1.54 13.85
N ASN A 322 -5.97 0.40 14.36
CA ASN A 322 -6.59 -0.90 14.09
C ASN A 322 -6.99 -1.66 15.37
N ALA A 323 -7.54 -2.87 15.20
CA ALA A 323 -7.97 -3.74 16.31
C ALA A 323 -6.81 -4.38 17.11
N ARG A 324 -5.56 -4.07 16.78
CA ARG A 324 -4.35 -4.41 17.56
C ARG A 324 -3.89 -3.26 18.46
N GLY A 325 -4.48 -2.06 18.31
CA GLY A 325 -4.12 -0.85 19.05
C GLY A 325 -2.98 -0.05 18.42
N GLU A 326 -2.48 -0.48 17.27
CA GLU A 326 -1.46 0.22 16.48
C GLU A 326 -2.07 1.49 15.87
N GLN A 327 -1.25 2.54 15.69
CA GLN A 327 -1.66 3.82 15.10
C GLN A 327 -0.57 4.35 14.17
N TRP A 328 -0.94 4.85 13.00
CA TRP A 328 -0.03 5.38 11.99
C TRP A 328 -0.72 6.44 11.13
N ASN A 329 0.05 7.18 10.33
CA ASN A 329 -0.51 7.93 9.20
C ASN A 329 -0.50 7.01 7.97
N CYS A 330 -1.69 6.62 7.52
CA CYS A 330 -1.91 5.86 6.31
C CYS A 330 -1.90 6.85 5.14
N TYR A 331 -0.92 6.80 4.23
CA TYR A 331 -1.08 7.49 2.95
C TYR A 331 -1.84 6.56 2.00
N GLY A 332 -1.85 6.84 0.70
CA GLY A 332 -2.55 5.96 -0.23
C GLY A 332 -1.90 5.91 -1.60
N ASP A 333 -2.74 5.68 -2.59
CA ASP A 333 -2.41 5.54 -4.01
C ASP A 333 -1.29 6.51 -4.42
N LYS A 334 -0.23 5.96 -5.04
CA LYS A 334 1.00 6.64 -5.49
C LYS A 334 2.00 6.98 -4.40
N ARG A 335 1.75 6.63 -3.14
CA ARG A 335 2.63 6.91 -2.00
C ARG A 335 3.33 5.68 -1.46
N TYR A 336 3.02 4.46 -1.92
CA TYR A 336 3.57 3.24 -1.35
C TYR A 336 5.10 3.26 -1.30
N PHE A 337 5.77 3.78 -2.32
CA PHE A 337 7.23 3.87 -2.35
C PHE A 337 7.81 5.20 -1.81
N ASP A 338 6.99 6.20 -1.48
CA ASP A 338 7.46 7.46 -0.91
C ASP A 338 8.08 7.25 0.48
N THR A 339 9.00 8.14 0.89
CA THR A 339 9.68 7.98 2.20
C THR A 339 8.71 8.10 3.38
N LEU A 340 7.57 8.78 3.19
CA LEU A 340 6.52 8.98 4.19
C LEU A 340 5.72 7.71 4.53
N ASP A 341 5.54 6.80 3.59
CA ASP A 341 4.58 5.70 3.75
C ASP A 341 5.16 4.50 4.53
N ASN A 342 6.32 4.64 5.18
CA ASN A 342 7.03 3.52 5.78
C ASN A 342 6.20 2.75 6.82
N SER A 343 5.48 3.46 7.69
CA SER A 343 4.62 2.85 8.70
C SER A 343 3.41 2.14 8.08
N ASN A 344 2.87 2.67 6.97
CA ASN A 344 1.72 2.08 6.30
C ASN A 344 2.12 0.85 5.46
N ARG A 345 3.26 0.93 4.74
CA ARG A 345 3.93 -0.21 4.10
C ARG A 345 4.08 -1.40 5.03
N HIS A 346 4.49 -1.17 6.28
CA HIS A 346 4.62 -2.22 7.29
C HIS A 346 3.26 -2.89 7.56
N GLN A 347 2.22 -2.10 7.81
CA GLN A 347 0.88 -2.59 8.15
C GLN A 347 0.24 -3.40 7.01
N VAL A 348 0.36 -2.94 5.76
CA VAL A 348 -0.19 -3.68 4.60
C VAL A 348 0.57 -4.98 4.34
N LYS A 349 1.92 -4.98 4.45
CA LYS A 349 2.72 -6.22 4.35
C LYS A 349 2.32 -7.22 5.43
N GLN A 350 2.15 -6.77 6.67
CA GLN A 350 1.71 -7.62 7.78
C GLN A 350 0.33 -8.23 7.50
N ALA A 351 -0.62 -7.44 6.99
CA ALA A 351 -1.97 -7.92 6.68
C ALA A 351 -1.99 -8.95 5.54
N VAL A 352 -1.28 -8.69 4.44
CA VAL A 352 -1.18 -9.63 3.30
C VAL A 352 -0.42 -10.90 3.68
N GLN A 353 0.63 -10.81 4.50
CA GLN A 353 1.30 -12.01 5.04
C GLN A 353 0.35 -12.85 5.91
N GLN A 354 -0.41 -12.22 6.81
CA GLN A 354 -1.42 -12.90 7.62
C GLN A 354 -2.47 -13.60 6.75
N SER A 355 -2.98 -12.92 5.71
CA SER A 355 -3.92 -13.49 4.75
C SER A 355 -3.36 -14.74 4.06
N ALA A 356 -2.11 -14.69 3.56
CA ALA A 356 -1.47 -15.84 2.93
C ALA A 356 -1.14 -17.00 3.92
N ASP A 357 -0.76 -16.67 5.16
CA ASP A 357 -0.53 -17.67 6.21
C ASP A 357 -1.83 -18.41 6.60
N GLU A 358 -2.99 -17.72 6.58
CA GLU A 358 -4.30 -18.32 6.87
C GLU A 358 -4.72 -19.35 5.79
N VAL A 359 -4.40 -19.12 4.52
CA VAL A 359 -4.57 -20.11 3.43
C VAL A 359 -3.76 -21.36 3.72
N PHE A 360 -2.50 -21.21 4.13
CA PHE A 360 -1.63 -22.33 4.43
C PHE A 360 -2.05 -23.08 5.71
N ALA A 361 -2.49 -22.35 6.74
CA ALA A 361 -3.04 -22.94 7.96
C ALA A 361 -4.31 -23.77 7.67
N ALA A 362 -5.18 -23.30 6.77
CA ALA A 362 -6.35 -24.05 6.32
C ALA A 362 -5.97 -25.32 5.52
N TYR A 363 -4.94 -25.24 4.67
CA TYR A 363 -4.37 -26.40 3.97
C TYR A 363 -3.75 -27.43 4.95
N LEU A 364 -2.99 -26.99 5.95
CA LEU A 364 -2.32 -27.88 6.92
C LEU A 364 -3.26 -28.49 7.96
N SER A 365 -4.31 -27.78 8.38
CA SER A 365 -5.30 -28.29 9.34
C SER A 365 -6.45 -29.05 8.68
N GLY A 366 -6.87 -28.63 7.49
CA GLY A 366 -8.14 -29.03 6.88
C GLY A 366 -9.36 -28.31 7.46
N VAL A 367 -9.15 -27.20 8.17
CA VAL A 367 -10.19 -26.40 8.84
C VAL A 367 -10.13 -24.97 8.31
N VAL A 368 -11.28 -24.41 7.94
CA VAL A 368 -11.39 -23.01 7.53
C VAL A 368 -11.43 -22.11 8.77
N THR A 369 -10.53 -21.13 8.85
CA THR A 369 -10.63 -20.03 9.83
C THR A 369 -11.98 -19.32 9.66
N PRO A 370 -12.77 -19.10 10.72
CA PRO A 370 -14.02 -18.37 10.61
C PRO A 370 -13.74 -16.85 10.52
N LEU A 371 -14.67 -16.10 9.91
CA LEU A 371 -14.48 -14.70 9.52
C LEU A 371 -14.10 -13.78 10.69
N GLU A 372 -14.71 -13.99 11.86
CA GLU A 372 -14.42 -13.25 13.09
C GLU A 372 -13.01 -13.49 13.65
N SER A 373 -12.31 -14.50 13.14
CA SER A 373 -10.94 -14.87 13.53
C SER A 373 -9.88 -14.52 12.48
N TYR A 374 -10.25 -13.87 11.36
CA TYR A 374 -9.29 -13.47 10.33
C TYR A 374 -8.22 -12.52 10.90
N ALA A 375 -6.97 -13.00 10.93
CA ALA A 375 -5.84 -12.27 11.49
C ALA A 375 -5.56 -10.99 10.70
N ALA A 376 -5.61 -11.05 9.37
CA ALA A 376 -5.42 -9.90 8.48
C ALA A 376 -6.39 -8.74 8.81
N LEU A 377 -7.66 -9.05 9.12
CA LEU A 377 -8.67 -8.03 9.47
C LEU A 377 -8.38 -7.29 10.78
N ARG A 378 -7.50 -7.82 11.63
CA ARG A 378 -7.07 -7.12 12.85
C ARG A 378 -6.04 -6.03 12.58
N SER A 379 -5.34 -6.12 11.45
CA SER A 379 -4.33 -5.15 11.00
C SER A 379 -4.96 -3.95 10.25
N VAL A 380 -6.14 -4.15 9.66
CA VAL A 380 -6.91 -3.15 8.89
C VAL A 380 -7.33 -1.93 9.74
N PRO A 381 -7.30 -0.69 9.19
CA PRO A 381 -7.84 0.51 9.83
C PRO A 381 -9.30 0.39 10.31
N ASP A 382 -9.62 1.03 11.43
CA ASP A 382 -10.99 1.20 11.90
C ASP A 382 -11.78 2.13 10.95
N LEU A 383 -12.52 1.50 10.04
CA LEU A 383 -13.35 2.15 9.03
C LEU A 383 -14.47 3.02 9.63
N VAL A 384 -15.00 2.67 10.81
CA VAL A 384 -16.04 3.46 11.47
C VAL A 384 -15.44 4.74 12.03
N LYS A 385 -14.25 4.63 12.66
CA LYS A 385 -13.54 5.78 13.22
C LYS A 385 -13.02 6.73 12.13
N VAL A 386 -12.40 6.23 11.07
CA VAL A 386 -11.85 7.09 9.99
C VAL A 386 -12.94 7.80 9.18
N ALA A 387 -14.14 7.22 9.10
CA ALA A 387 -15.32 7.82 8.48
C ALA A 387 -16.06 8.83 9.39
N ASP A 388 -15.76 8.90 10.69
CA ASP A 388 -16.37 9.88 11.59
C ASP A 388 -15.84 11.30 11.30
N GLY A 389 -16.62 12.09 10.56
CA GLY A 389 -16.33 13.49 10.28
C GLY A 389 -16.26 14.39 11.53
N GLN A 390 -16.64 13.91 12.71
CA GLN A 390 -16.42 14.59 13.99
C GLN A 390 -15.06 14.28 14.63
N ASP A 391 -14.37 13.20 14.25
CA ASP A 391 -13.02 12.92 14.74
C ASP A 391 -12.08 14.06 14.33
N ARG A 392 -11.39 14.63 15.33
CA ARG A 392 -10.45 15.75 15.18
C ARG A 392 -9.02 15.34 14.95
N LEU A 393 -8.75 14.03 14.91
CA LEU A 393 -7.44 13.48 14.57
C LEU A 393 -7.07 13.77 13.10
N ASN A 394 -8.04 13.62 12.19
CA ASN A 394 -7.87 13.83 10.75
C ASN A 394 -8.27 15.25 10.30
N PHE A 395 -7.84 15.64 9.10
CA PHE A 395 -8.37 16.84 8.45
C PHE A 395 -9.81 16.61 7.94
N ALA A 396 -10.53 17.69 7.68
CA ALA A 396 -11.96 17.65 7.38
C ALA A 396 -12.22 16.98 6.01
N PRO A 397 -13.05 15.94 5.90
CA PRO A 397 -13.30 15.26 4.63
C PRO A 397 -14.05 16.16 3.64
N LEU A 398 -13.66 16.12 2.36
CA LEU A 398 -14.34 16.85 1.28
C LEU A 398 -15.80 16.41 1.11
N PHE A 399 -16.09 15.11 1.29
CA PHE A 399 -17.44 14.54 1.35
C PHE A 399 -17.60 13.68 2.60
N ALA A 400 -18.75 13.75 3.27
CA ALA A 400 -19.06 12.94 4.46
C ALA A 400 -20.51 12.45 4.44
N LEU A 401 -20.77 11.32 5.09
CA LEU A 401 -22.12 10.79 5.24
C LEU A 401 -22.77 11.26 6.54
N LYS A 402 -24.02 11.71 6.44
CA LYS A 402 -24.91 11.93 7.59
C LYS A 402 -26.20 11.14 7.37
N GLY A 403 -26.23 9.91 7.89
CA GLY A 403 -27.24 8.93 7.50
C GLY A 403 -27.06 8.57 6.03
N LYS A 404 -28.08 8.81 5.20
CA LYS A 404 -28.02 8.59 3.74
C LYS A 404 -27.62 9.84 2.94
N THR A 405 -27.53 11.00 3.57
CA THR A 405 -27.21 12.25 2.86
C THR A 405 -25.70 12.43 2.76
N VAL A 406 -25.20 12.64 1.53
CA VAL A 406 -23.82 13.06 1.30
C VAL A 406 -23.73 14.57 1.51
N LEU A 407 -22.95 14.97 2.50
CA LEU A 407 -22.57 16.36 2.75
C LEU A 407 -21.24 16.66 2.04
N ARG A 408 -21.04 17.91 1.61
CA ARG A 408 -19.77 18.43 1.09
C ARG A 408 -19.20 19.50 2.02
N ARG A 409 -17.87 19.56 2.15
CA ARG A 409 -17.12 20.69 2.74
C ARG A 409 -17.56 22.02 2.10
N GLN A 410 -17.76 23.07 2.90
CA GLN A 410 -18.28 24.35 2.41
C GLN A 410 -17.20 25.09 1.61
N ASP A 411 -16.07 25.42 2.24
CA ASP A 411 -14.85 25.81 1.52
C ASP A 411 -14.09 24.56 1.08
N VAL A 412 -14.27 24.20 -0.19
CA VAL A 412 -13.58 23.04 -0.76
C VAL A 412 -12.06 23.18 -0.72
N ASN A 413 -11.50 24.40 -0.66
CA ASN A 413 -10.05 24.63 -0.68
C ASN A 413 -9.41 24.70 0.72
N ASP A 414 -10.17 24.61 1.82
CA ASP A 414 -9.62 24.53 3.17
C ASP A 414 -9.81 23.13 3.77
N LEU A 415 -8.74 22.35 3.88
CA LEU A 415 -8.73 21.03 4.55
C LEU A 415 -9.13 21.10 6.02
N ASN A 416 -9.13 22.28 6.61
CA ASN A 416 -9.46 22.52 8.01
C ASN A 416 -10.90 22.99 8.19
N ASP A 417 -11.63 23.30 7.12
CA ASP A 417 -13.03 23.70 7.18
C ASP A 417 -13.91 22.49 7.51
N ARG A 418 -14.48 22.50 8.73
CA ARG A 418 -15.43 21.49 9.19
C ARG A 418 -16.89 21.87 8.96
N HIS A 419 -17.16 23.02 8.35
CA HIS A 419 -18.51 23.36 7.92
C HIS A 419 -18.85 22.52 6.69
N GLN A 420 -20.01 21.88 6.74
CA GLN A 420 -20.51 21.02 5.67
C GLN A 420 -21.91 21.47 5.25
N SER A 421 -22.32 21.10 4.05
CA SER A 421 -23.66 21.37 3.52
C SER A 421 -24.15 20.22 2.67
N ASP A 422 -25.47 20.01 2.65
CA ASP A 422 -26.21 19.21 1.66
C ASP A 422 -26.66 20.04 0.45
N SER A 423 -26.55 21.38 0.51
CA SER A 423 -26.92 22.30 -0.57
C SER A 423 -25.78 22.48 -1.58
N TRP A 424 -25.51 21.42 -2.34
CA TRP A 424 -24.50 21.40 -3.40
C TRP A 424 -24.99 20.56 -4.60
N TRP A 425 -24.34 20.71 -5.76
CA TRP A 425 -24.69 19.97 -6.97
C TRP A 425 -23.44 19.35 -7.59
N GLY A 426 -23.54 18.14 -8.15
CA GLY A 426 -22.38 17.42 -8.69
C GLY A 426 -21.60 18.22 -9.74
N TRP A 427 -22.28 18.80 -10.72
CA TRP A 427 -21.65 19.60 -11.78
C TRP A 427 -21.00 20.90 -11.28
N SER A 428 -21.62 21.62 -10.33
CA SER A 428 -21.00 22.84 -9.78
C SER A 428 -19.82 22.50 -8.88
N THR A 429 -19.89 21.40 -8.13
CA THR A 429 -18.75 20.86 -7.38
C THR A 429 -17.62 20.43 -8.30
N TYR A 430 -17.88 19.72 -9.41
CA TYR A 430 -16.85 19.41 -10.42
C TYR A 430 -16.18 20.68 -10.97
N LEU A 431 -16.96 21.72 -11.31
CA LEU A 431 -16.41 22.98 -11.83
C LEU A 431 -15.58 23.77 -10.79
N LEU A 432 -15.84 23.60 -9.49
CA LEU A 432 -15.01 24.12 -8.40
C LEU A 432 -13.71 23.31 -8.22
N LEU A 433 -13.76 21.99 -8.45
CA LEU A 433 -12.65 21.06 -8.24
C LEU A 433 -11.77 20.83 -9.49
N LYS A 434 -12.17 21.28 -10.68
CA LYS A 434 -11.37 21.05 -11.92
C LYS A 434 -9.94 21.61 -11.86
N ASP A 435 -9.71 22.64 -11.05
CA ASP A 435 -8.40 23.28 -10.83
C ASP A 435 -7.93 23.10 -9.36
N TYR A 436 -8.32 21.99 -8.72
CA TYR A 436 -8.21 21.80 -7.26
C TYR A 436 -6.77 21.89 -6.73
N LYS A 437 -6.56 22.81 -5.79
CA LYS A 437 -5.30 23.03 -5.07
C LYS A 437 -5.61 23.52 -3.65
N PRO A 438 -6.13 22.65 -2.79
CA PRO A 438 -6.53 23.05 -1.46
C PRO A 438 -5.28 23.33 -0.59
N ASN A 439 -5.48 23.97 0.56
CA ASN A 439 -4.40 24.27 1.49
C ASN A 439 -3.84 23.00 2.17
N LYS A 440 -2.81 23.18 3.00
CA LYS A 440 -2.24 22.08 3.79
C LYS A 440 -3.09 21.83 5.04
N PRO A 441 -3.22 20.56 5.48
CA PRO A 441 -3.92 20.26 6.73
C PRO A 441 -3.16 20.80 7.95
N ALA A 442 -3.87 21.10 9.02
CA ALA A 442 -3.28 21.44 10.30
C ALA A 442 -2.38 20.30 10.81
N GLY A 443 -1.15 20.62 11.19
CA GLY A 443 -0.12 19.65 11.58
C GLY A 443 0.89 19.31 10.49
N TYR A 444 0.61 19.64 9.21
CA TYR A 444 1.52 19.38 8.09
C TYR A 444 2.94 19.90 8.36
N LEU A 445 3.92 19.00 8.30
CA LEU A 445 5.34 19.32 8.45
C LEU A 445 5.99 19.53 7.08
N ASN A 446 6.74 20.61 6.91
CA ASN A 446 7.54 20.80 5.70
C ASN A 446 8.83 19.92 5.76
N PRO A 447 9.31 19.42 4.61
CA PRO A 447 10.59 18.71 4.52
C PRO A 447 11.76 19.55 5.03
N PRO A 448 12.81 18.94 5.60
CA PRO A 448 14.06 19.65 5.90
C PRO A 448 14.67 20.31 4.67
N GLY A 449 15.11 21.57 4.82
CA GLY A 449 15.79 22.31 3.74
C GLY A 449 17.27 21.95 3.53
N VAL A 450 17.81 21.01 4.32
CA VAL A 450 19.23 20.63 4.36
C VAL A 450 19.38 19.11 4.55
N ALA A 451 20.50 18.58 4.06
CA ALA A 451 20.92 17.21 4.27
C ALA A 451 21.58 17.03 5.66
N PRO A 452 21.69 15.81 6.20
CA PRO A 452 22.63 15.54 7.30
C PRO A 452 24.08 15.61 6.78
N THR A 453 25.08 15.54 7.66
CA THR A 453 26.49 15.47 7.25
C THR A 453 27.20 14.30 7.91
N ILE A 454 28.02 13.56 7.16
CA ILE A 454 28.91 12.53 7.72
C ILE A 454 30.05 13.24 8.47
N GLN A 455 30.31 12.84 9.72
CA GLN A 455 31.48 13.29 10.47
C GLN A 455 32.76 12.69 9.85
N ALA A 456 33.76 13.52 9.57
CA ALA A 456 34.98 13.10 8.86
C ALA A 456 35.71 11.92 9.54
N ASP A 457 35.81 11.98 10.87
CA ASP A 457 36.44 10.96 11.72
C ASP A 457 35.40 10.08 12.45
N GLY A 458 34.14 10.11 12.00
CA GLY A 458 33.02 9.44 12.68
C GLY A 458 32.73 8.01 12.22
N TRP A 459 33.61 7.36 11.45
CA TRP A 459 33.39 6.01 10.94
C TRP A 459 33.61 4.97 12.04
N GLN A 460 32.61 4.13 12.33
CA GLN A 460 32.62 3.22 13.48
C GLN A 460 33.34 1.89 13.20
N SER A 461 33.45 1.48 11.94
CA SER A 461 34.09 0.21 11.57
C SER A 461 35.09 0.37 10.42
N HIS A 462 36.17 -0.39 10.51
CA HIS A 462 37.12 -0.66 9.42
C HIS A 462 36.98 -2.08 8.84
N THR A 463 36.05 -2.87 9.38
CA THR A 463 35.75 -4.24 8.95
C THR A 463 34.52 -4.21 8.07
N ALA A 464 34.63 -4.74 6.86
CA ALA A 464 33.51 -4.87 5.93
C ALA A 464 32.48 -5.87 6.48
N SER A 465 31.18 -5.62 6.23
CA SER A 465 30.10 -6.56 6.55
C SER A 465 29.11 -6.68 5.39
N GLU A 466 28.73 -7.91 5.08
CA GLU A 466 27.69 -8.18 4.08
C GLU A 466 26.31 -7.72 4.59
N PRO A 467 25.37 -7.37 3.69
CA PRO A 467 25.51 -7.38 2.24
C PRO A 467 26.08 -6.09 1.65
N ASN A 468 25.94 -4.95 2.34
CA ASN A 468 26.13 -3.64 1.73
C ASN A 468 27.35 -2.84 2.24
N TRP A 469 27.88 -3.13 3.42
CA TRP A 469 29.05 -2.47 4.00
C TRP A 469 30.36 -3.07 3.43
N LEU A 470 30.50 -3.04 2.12
CA LEU A 470 31.61 -3.64 1.37
C LEU A 470 32.40 -2.58 0.59
N PRO A 471 33.72 -2.76 0.39
CA PRO A 471 34.51 -1.88 -0.47
C PRO A 471 33.95 -1.82 -1.89
N GLY A 472 33.84 -0.61 -2.46
CA GLY A 472 33.28 -0.38 -3.81
C GLY A 472 31.76 -0.15 -3.85
N ASN A 473 31.05 -0.36 -2.75
CA ASN A 473 29.69 0.15 -2.57
C ASN A 473 29.72 1.64 -2.17
N ALA A 474 28.57 2.30 -2.19
CA ALA A 474 28.46 3.68 -1.71
C ALA A 474 27.14 3.92 -0.97
N VAL A 475 27.13 4.84 -0.02
CA VAL A 475 25.97 5.15 0.84
C VAL A 475 25.67 6.66 0.85
N ARG A 476 24.39 7.03 0.94
CA ARG A 476 23.93 8.42 1.14
C ARG A 476 22.83 8.48 2.19
N TYR A 477 22.60 9.67 2.74
CA TYR A 477 21.66 9.90 3.84
C TYR A 477 20.72 11.08 3.60
N ALA A 478 19.52 10.99 4.16
CA ALA A 478 18.58 12.09 4.29
C ALA A 478 17.92 12.02 5.68
N PHE A 479 17.10 13.02 6.02
CA PHE A 479 16.21 12.93 7.19
C PHE A 479 14.87 13.59 6.89
N SER A 480 13.84 13.27 7.66
CA SER A 480 12.53 13.93 7.69
C SER A 480 12.27 14.56 9.08
N HIS A 481 11.16 15.28 9.20
CA HIS A 481 10.65 15.79 10.47
C HIS A 481 9.45 14.97 10.95
N GLY A 482 9.40 14.63 12.24
CA GLY A 482 8.27 13.92 12.87
C GLY A 482 7.67 14.66 14.06
N LYS A 483 6.35 14.53 14.26
CA LYS A 483 5.59 15.10 15.39
C LYS A 483 4.37 14.24 15.71
N GLY A 484 4.50 13.32 16.64
CA GLY A 484 3.44 12.35 16.92
C GLY A 484 3.22 11.46 15.70
N LEU A 485 2.02 11.48 15.11
CA LEU A 485 1.70 10.79 13.86
C LEU A 485 1.98 11.63 12.60
N ASP A 486 2.31 12.91 12.73
CA ASP A 486 2.64 13.77 11.57
C ASP A 486 4.11 13.56 11.15
N GLU A 487 4.36 13.36 9.86
CA GLU A 487 5.71 13.29 9.27
C GLU A 487 5.81 14.19 8.01
N SER A 488 7.01 14.64 7.66
CA SER A 488 7.31 15.28 6.37
C SER A 488 8.06 14.36 5.40
N TYR A 489 8.05 14.66 4.10
CA TYR A 489 9.00 14.02 3.18
C TYR A 489 10.45 14.28 3.62
N THR A 490 11.36 13.41 3.20
CA THR A 490 12.79 13.64 3.41
C THR A 490 13.26 14.95 2.76
N GLY A 491 14.24 15.57 3.40
CA GLY A 491 15.01 16.67 2.83
C GLY A 491 15.96 16.19 1.72
N PRO A 492 16.84 17.07 1.21
CA PRO A 492 17.81 16.66 0.20
C PRO A 492 18.76 15.59 0.73
N TRP A 493 19.11 14.63 -0.13
CA TRP A 493 20.11 13.61 0.17
C TRP A 493 21.53 14.17 0.18
N THR A 494 22.42 13.55 0.96
CA THR A 494 23.86 13.76 0.80
C THR A 494 24.34 13.27 -0.57
N ALA A 495 25.51 13.74 -0.99
CA ALA A 495 26.29 13.00 -1.98
C ALA A 495 26.56 11.56 -1.48
N TYR A 496 26.77 10.63 -2.42
CA TYR A 496 27.23 9.29 -2.10
C TYR A 496 28.65 9.32 -1.54
N ALA A 497 28.85 8.74 -0.37
CA ALA A 497 30.16 8.41 0.18
C ALA A 497 30.57 7.01 -0.32
N GLU A 498 31.68 6.93 -1.05
CA GLU A 498 32.26 5.66 -1.50
C GLU A 498 32.84 4.90 -0.30
N LEU A 499 32.46 3.64 -0.14
CA LEU A 499 32.95 2.75 0.90
C LEU A 499 34.26 2.12 0.43
N THR A 500 35.30 2.21 1.26
CA THR A 500 36.65 1.72 0.95
C THR A 500 37.19 0.90 2.12
N ASP A 501 37.74 1.57 3.14
CA ASP A 501 38.26 0.98 4.37
C ASP A 501 37.48 1.41 5.63
N ARG A 502 36.33 2.07 5.44
CA ARG A 502 35.52 2.71 6.47
C ARG A 502 34.04 2.50 6.22
N PHE A 503 33.32 2.11 7.27
CA PHE A 503 31.91 1.70 7.26
C PHE A 503 31.19 2.25 8.49
N GLN A 504 29.85 2.28 8.45
CA GLN A 504 28.99 2.66 9.58
C GLN A 504 29.32 4.07 10.13
N PRO A 505 28.97 5.15 9.39
CA PRO A 505 29.33 6.52 9.77
C PRO A 505 28.44 7.10 10.88
N THR A 506 29.04 8.00 11.65
CA THR A 506 28.32 8.95 12.51
C THR A 506 27.90 10.18 11.68
N LEU A 507 26.63 10.55 11.81
CA LEU A 507 25.99 11.67 11.13
C LEU A 507 25.72 12.82 12.10
N ASN A 508 25.98 14.06 11.68
CA ASN A 508 25.34 15.23 12.25
C ASN A 508 24.00 15.45 11.54
N VAL A 509 22.90 15.32 12.27
CA VAL A 509 21.55 15.61 11.81
C VAL A 509 21.11 16.96 12.39
N PRO A 510 20.92 18.00 11.56
CA PRO A 510 20.52 19.32 12.02
C PRO A 510 19.28 19.31 12.92
N PHE A 511 19.20 20.29 13.82
CA PHE A 511 18.02 20.56 14.63
C PHE A 511 17.60 22.00 14.42
N ASP A 512 16.34 22.22 14.03
CA ASP A 512 15.71 23.53 13.96
C ASP A 512 14.45 23.54 14.82
N ALA A 513 14.49 24.33 15.90
CA ALA A 513 13.36 24.47 16.82
C ALA A 513 12.17 25.22 16.19
N ALA A 514 12.38 26.04 15.15
CA ALA A 514 11.33 26.83 14.50
C ALA A 514 10.35 25.96 13.70
N VAL A 515 10.77 24.76 13.28
CA VAL A 515 9.90 23.77 12.60
C VAL A 515 8.83 23.22 13.54
N GLY A 516 9.07 23.20 14.86
CA GLY A 516 8.12 22.67 15.85
C GLY A 516 7.89 21.16 15.76
N ALA A 517 8.76 20.43 15.05
CA ALA A 517 8.87 18.97 15.06
C ALA A 517 9.49 18.48 16.37
N THR A 518 9.13 17.27 16.83
CA THR A 518 9.64 16.67 18.08
C THR A 518 10.71 15.59 17.84
N ALA A 519 10.76 15.05 16.62
CA ALA A 519 11.69 14.01 16.21
C ALA A 519 12.20 14.24 14.78
N ARG A 520 13.27 13.55 14.40
CA ARG A 520 13.82 13.50 13.03
C ARG A 520 14.12 12.05 12.65
N ASN A 521 13.49 11.54 11.60
CA ASN A 521 13.72 10.17 11.12
C ASN A 521 14.88 10.19 10.12
N VAL A 522 15.86 9.29 10.28
CA VAL A 522 17.07 9.21 9.45
C VAL A 522 16.89 8.13 8.40
N PHE A 523 17.18 8.46 7.15
CA PHE A 523 17.10 7.53 6.04
C PHE A 523 18.48 7.27 5.44
N ARG A 524 18.75 6.01 5.13
CA ARG A 524 19.93 5.51 4.43
C ARG A 524 19.55 5.11 3.02
N GLN A 525 20.48 5.20 2.07
CA GLN A 525 20.35 4.53 0.79
C GLN A 525 21.72 4.13 0.26
N PHE A 526 21.91 2.82 0.05
CA PHE A 526 23.05 2.32 -0.73
C PHE A 526 22.83 2.56 -2.23
N ARG A 527 23.91 2.71 -2.99
CA ARG A 527 23.86 2.91 -4.45
C ARG A 527 23.13 1.74 -5.13
N GLY A 528 22.01 2.03 -5.78
CA GLY A 528 21.16 1.01 -6.42
C GLY A 528 20.20 0.28 -5.46
N GLY A 529 20.14 0.64 -4.19
CA GLY A 529 19.14 0.18 -3.23
C GLY A 529 17.98 1.17 -3.03
N SER A 530 17.03 0.81 -2.17
CA SER A 530 15.95 1.69 -1.68
C SER A 530 16.46 2.66 -0.59
N PRO A 531 15.74 3.76 -0.36
CA PRO A 531 15.67 4.42 0.95
C PRO A 531 15.21 3.43 2.02
N GLU A 532 15.97 3.35 3.11
CA GLU A 532 15.69 2.56 4.32
C GLU A 532 15.59 3.54 5.49
N LEU A 533 14.52 3.45 6.30
CA LEU A 533 14.45 4.15 7.58
C LEU A 533 15.38 3.41 8.56
N ILE A 534 16.43 4.07 9.04
CA ILE A 534 17.45 3.45 9.93
C ILE A 534 17.33 3.88 11.40
N GLY A 535 16.37 4.74 11.74
CA GLY A 535 16.10 5.15 13.11
C GLY A 535 15.61 6.58 13.26
N THR A 536 15.32 6.98 14.51
CA THR A 536 14.69 8.26 14.84
C THR A 536 15.44 8.97 15.97
N LEU A 537 15.70 10.27 15.79
CA LEU A 537 16.31 11.13 16.80
C LEU A 537 15.26 11.98 17.53
N GLY A 538 15.21 11.85 18.85
CA GLY A 538 14.53 12.82 19.70
C GLY A 538 15.29 14.15 19.77
N ASN A 539 14.57 15.25 19.98
CA ASN A 539 15.20 16.55 20.24
C ASN A 539 15.75 16.62 21.68
N PRO A 540 16.89 17.29 21.93
CA PRO A 540 17.69 18.10 21.01
C PRO A 540 18.88 17.35 20.38
N ALA A 541 18.90 16.01 20.36
CA ALA A 541 20.06 15.25 19.89
C ALA A 541 20.36 15.51 18.41
N THR A 542 21.63 15.72 18.06
CA THR A 542 22.07 16.02 16.68
C THR A 542 23.06 15.00 16.11
N THR A 543 23.40 13.96 16.87
CA THR A 543 24.36 12.92 16.46
C THR A 543 23.63 11.59 16.32
N PHE A 544 23.77 10.94 15.17
CA PHE A 544 23.24 9.61 14.88
C PHE A 544 24.36 8.68 14.44
N ILE A 545 24.31 7.40 14.81
CA ILE A 545 25.30 6.40 14.40
C ILE A 545 24.58 5.35 13.56
N ASP A 546 24.99 5.19 12.29
CA ASP A 546 24.45 4.15 11.41
C ASP A 546 25.12 2.79 11.75
N ASN A 547 24.64 2.16 12.82
CA ASN A 547 25.08 0.85 13.29
C ASN A 547 24.18 -0.32 12.83
N HIS A 548 23.13 -0.04 12.04
CA HIS A 548 22.29 -1.08 11.43
C HIS A 548 23.12 -1.84 10.38
N GLN A 549 23.33 -3.14 10.61
CA GLN A 549 24.01 -4.04 9.68
C GLN A 549 23.13 -4.35 8.47
#